data_AF-A0A5S6QWM1-F1
#
_entry.id   AF-A0A5S6QWM1-F1
#
_cell.length_a   1.000
_cell.length_b   1.000
_cell.length_c   1.000
_cell.angle_alpha   90.00
_cell.angle_beta   90.00
_cell.angle_gamma   90.00
#
_symmetry.space_group_name_H-M   'P 1'
#
loop_
_entity.id
_entity.type
_entity.pdbx_description
1 polymer ?
#
loop_
_entity_poly.entity_id
_entity_poly.type
_entity_poly.pdbx_seq_one_letter_code
_entity_poly.pdbx_strand_id
1 'polypeptide(L)' 'MWYRAIPSAAITMIAAYFVPFYSPYITNMLDNGRPHRRLRPHVWGTNLLMRDEHLTGNMYTLKGIEDIPVS' A
#
# COMPACT_ATOMS: atom_id res chain seq x y z
N MET A 1 0.71 16.31 39.87
CA MET A 1 -0.48 15.50 39.56
C MET A 1 -0.18 14.60 38.38
N TRP A 2 -0.51 13.32 38.46
CA TRP A 2 -0.16 12.29 37.47
C TRP A 2 -0.73 12.57 36.06
N TYR A 3 -1.89 13.24 35.97
CA TYR A 3 -2.55 13.56 34.71
C TYR A 3 -1.76 14.49 33.78
N ARG A 4 -0.74 15.20 34.28
CA ARG A 4 0.08 16.10 33.46
C ARG A 4 0.90 15.36 32.39
N ALA A 5 1.08 14.04 32.53
CA ALA A 5 1.75 13.21 31.54
C ALA A 5 0.83 12.81 30.35
N ILE A 6 -0.49 12.98 30.49
CA ILE A 6 -1.46 12.57 29.47
C ILE A 6 -1.26 13.32 28.14
N PRO A 7 -1.06 14.66 28.12
CA PRO A 7 -0.85 15.38 26.87
C PRO A 7 0.41 14.90 26.14
N SER A 8 1.52 14.70 26.85
CA SER A 8 2.74 14.17 26.25
C SER A 8 2.56 12.76 25.72
N ALA A 9 1.85 11.89 26.44
CA ALA A 9 1.57 10.53 25.98
C ALA A 9 0.68 10.53 24.72
N ALA A 10 -0.34 11.41 24.68
CA ALA A 10 -1.23 11.55 23.53
C ALA A 10 -0.47 12.03 22.28
N ILE A 11 0.39 13.04 22.41
CA ILE A 11 1.22 13.53 21.31
C ILE A 11 2.13 12.42 20.78
N THR A 12 2.80 11.68 21.68
CA THR A 12 3.67 10.57 21.29
C THR A 12 2.89 9.47 20.57
N MET A 13 1.71 9.11 21.06
CA MET A 13 0.86 8.10 20.41
C MET A 13 0.42 8.52 19.01
N ILE A 14 -0.02 9.77 18.84
CA ILE A 14 -0.47 10.27 17.55
C ILE A 14 0.70 10.38 16.57
N ALA A 15 1.77 11.04 16.98
CA ALA A 15 2.90 11.32 16.11
C ALA A 15 3.70 10.07 15.75
N ALA A 16 3.96 9.18 16.72
CA ALA A 16 4.84 8.04 16.50
C ALA A 16 4.11 6.79 15.98
N TYR A 17 2.80 6.67 16.23
CA TYR A 17 2.04 5.48 15.81
C TYR A 17 0.96 5.89 14.80
N PHE A 18 0.05 6.79 15.16
CA PHE A 18 -1.11 7.02 14.32
C PHE A 18 -0.75 7.56 12.92
N VAL A 19 0.10 8.58 12.85
CA VAL A 19 0.51 9.19 11.58
C VAL A 19 1.26 8.19 10.67
N PRO A 20 2.35 7.52 11.09
CA PRO A 20 3.11 6.65 10.20
C PRO A 20 2.37 5.38 9.77
N PHE A 21 1.39 4.89 10.54
CA PHE A 21 0.59 3.74 10.12
C PHE A 21 -0.55 4.13 9.17
N TYR A 22 -1.23 5.26 9.41
CA TYR A 22 -2.37 5.68 8.59
C TYR A 22 -1.99 6.46 7.34
N SER A 23 -0.91 7.24 7.36
CA SER A 23 -0.43 7.99 6.19
C SER A 23 -0.24 7.10 4.95
N PRO A 24 0.55 6.01 5.00
CA PRO A 24 0.74 5.16 3.82
C PRO A 24 -0.55 4.46 3.39
N TYR A 25 -1.45 4.12 4.33
CA TYR A 25 -2.74 3.52 4.00
C TYR A 25 -3.56 4.47 3.10
N ILE A 26 -3.64 5.75 3.48
CA ILE A 26 -4.40 6.76 2.75
C ILE A 26 -3.73 7.07 1.40
N THR A 27 -2.41 7.30 1.37
CA THR A 27 -1.71 7.60 0.12
C THR A 27 -1.79 6.46 -0.87
N ASN A 28 -1.64 5.21 -0.42
CA ASN A 28 -1.79 4.05 -1.30
C ASN A 28 -3.20 3.94 -1.87
N MET A 29 -4.23 4.22 -1.07
CA MET A 29 -5.61 4.22 -1.53
C MET A 29 -5.85 5.27 -2.61
N LEU A 30 -5.27 6.47 -2.47
CA LEU A 30 -5.39 7.54 -3.45
C LEU A 30 -4.62 7.25 -4.74
N ASP A 31 -3.38 6.76 -4.64
CA ASP A 31 -2.50 6.57 -5.81
C ASP A 31 -2.83 5.29 -6.59
N ASN A 32 -3.14 4.19 -5.88
CA ASN A 32 -3.26 2.85 -6.47
C ASN A 32 -4.69 2.30 -6.42
N GLY A 33 -5.65 3.05 -5.87
CA GLY A 33 -7.02 2.58 -5.62
C GLY A 33 -7.12 1.45 -4.58
N ARG A 34 -6.02 1.14 -3.88
CA ARG A 34 -5.95 0.07 -2.88
C ARG A 34 -5.04 0.47 -1.72
N PRO A 35 -5.44 0.20 -0.47
CA PRO A 35 -4.67 0.64 0.70
C PRO A 35 -3.37 -0.14 0.91
N HIS A 36 -3.30 -1.38 0.42
CA HIS A 36 -2.17 -2.27 0.63
C HIS A 36 -1.31 -2.41 -0.62
N ARG A 37 0.01 -2.28 -0.46
CA ARG A 37 0.98 -2.55 -1.52
C ARG A 37 1.30 -4.04 -1.56
N ARG A 38 1.57 -4.55 -2.76
CA ARG A 38 2.02 -5.93 -2.96
C ARG A 38 3.42 -6.08 -2.36
N LEU A 39 3.61 -7.02 -1.44
CA LEU A 39 4.92 -7.33 -0.87
C LEU A 39 5.84 -7.88 -1.96
N ARG A 40 7.08 -7.36 -2.05
CA ARG A 40 8.09 -7.77 -3.05
C ARG A 40 9.36 -8.22 -2.35
N PRO A 41 9.37 -9.40 -1.72
CA PRO A 41 10.52 -9.85 -0.93
C PRO A 41 11.69 -10.34 -1.81
N HIS A 42 11.43 -10.62 -3.09
CA HIS A 42 12.39 -11.23 -4.01
C HIS A 42 12.35 -10.56 -5.39
N VAL A 43 13.49 -10.56 -6.10
CA VAL A 43 13.64 -9.97 -7.44
C VAL A 43 12.60 -10.51 -8.43
N TRP A 44 12.34 -11.82 -8.36
CA TRP A 44 11.28 -12.47 -9.14
C TRP A 44 9.91 -11.82 -8.98
N GLY A 45 9.52 -11.46 -7.74
CA GLY A 45 8.24 -10.79 -7.48
C GLY A 45 8.19 -9.38 -8.09
N THR A 46 9.33 -8.69 -8.13
CA THR A 46 9.47 -7.40 -8.82
C THR A 46 9.32 -7.55 -10.33
N ASN A 47 9.98 -8.55 -10.93
CA ASN A 47 9.89 -8.80 -12.37
C ASN A 47 8.47 -9.16 -12.81
N LEU A 48 7.77 -10.01 -12.05
CA LEU A 48 6.37 -10.34 -12.32
C LEU A 48 5.47 -9.11 -12.24
N LEU A 49 5.73 -8.23 -11.29
CA LEU A 49 4.93 -7.03 -11.16
C LEU A 49 5.20 -6.00 -12.28
N MET A 50 6.46 -5.86 -12.72
CA MET A 50 6.79 -5.05 -13.90
C MET A 50 6.14 -5.63 -15.17
N ARG A 51 6.07 -6.97 -15.29
CA ARG A 51 5.33 -7.63 -16.36
C ARG A 51 3.85 -7.27 -16.31
N ASP A 52 3.23 -7.36 -15.13
CA ASP A 52 1.81 -7.02 -14.95
C ASP A 52 1.56 -5.53 -15.32
N GLU A 53 2.47 -4.62 -14.94
CA GLU A 53 2.42 -3.20 -15.32
C GLU A 53 2.57 -2.99 -16.84
N HIS A 54 3.45 -3.73 -17.50
CA HIS A 54 3.63 -3.64 -18.95
C HIS A 54 2.39 -4.10 -19.72
N LEU A 55 1.68 -5.12 -19.22
CA LEU A 55 0.48 -5.67 -19.85
C LEU A 55 -0.75 -4.77 -19.71
N THR A 56 -0.87 -4.03 -18.61
CA THR A 56 -2.11 -3.29 -18.29
C THR A 56 -1.93 -1.78 -18.14
N GLY A 57 -0.70 -1.28 -18.13
CA GLY A 57 -0.36 0.09 -17.73
C GLY A 57 -0.51 0.36 -16.24
N ASN A 58 -0.97 -0.61 -15.44
CA ASN A 58 -1.12 -0.47 -14.00
C ASN A 58 -0.93 -1.83 -13.29
N MET A 59 0.14 -1.91 -12.48
CA MET A 59 0.53 -3.11 -11.72
C MET A 59 -0.55 -3.71 -10.80
N TYR A 60 -1.63 -2.98 -10.51
CA TYR A 60 -2.74 -3.43 -9.65
C TYR A 60 -4.00 -3.85 -10.42
N THR A 61 -4.03 -3.63 -11.74
CA THR A 61 -5.12 -4.09 -12.61
C THR A 61 -4.85 -5.55 -12.99
N LEU A 62 -5.78 -6.43 -12.67
CA LEU A 62 -5.68 -7.85 -12.97
C LEU A 62 -6.25 -8.13 -14.37
N LYS A 63 -5.56 -8.95 -15.15
CA LYS A 63 -6.09 -9.56 -16.38
C LYS A 63 -6.37 -11.03 -16.11
N GLY A 64 -7.62 -11.44 -16.27
CA GLY A 64 -8.01 -12.83 -16.18
C GLY A 64 -7.97 -13.53 -17.54
N ILE A 65 -8.69 -14.64 -17.61
CA ILE A 65 -8.76 -15.50 -18.81
C ILE A 65 -9.55 -14.81 -19.92
N GLU A 66 -10.43 -13.87 -19.58
CA GLU A 66 -11.23 -13.07 -20.49
C GLU A 66 -10.40 -12.22 -21.47
N ASP A 67 -9.15 -11.91 -21.14
CA ASP A 67 -8.26 -11.10 -21.98
C ASP A 67 -7.44 -11.95 -22.97
N ILE A 68 -7.57 -13.29 -22.88
CA ILE A 68 -6.86 -14.22 -23.76
C ILE A 68 -7.63 -14.31 -25.08
N PRO A 69 -7.01 -13.97 -26.23
CA PRO A 69 -7.67 -14.11 -27.52
C PRO A 69 -7.94 -15.60 -27.79
N VAL A 70 -9.22 -15.94 -27.94
CA VAL A 70 -9.65 -17.25 -28.40
C VAL A 70 -9.53 -17.26 -29.92
N SER A 71 -8.59 -18.05 -30.42
CA SER A 71 -8.37 -18.31 -31.85
C SER A 71 -9.51 -19.12 -32.46
#